data_AF-A0A1Q7HQ08-F1
#
_entry.id   AF-A0A1Q7HQ08-F1
#
_cell.length_a   1.000
_cell.length_b   1.000
_cell.length_c   1.000
_cell.angle_alpha   90.00
_cell.angle_beta   90.00
_cell.angle_gamma   90.00
#
_symmetry.space_group_name_H-M   'P 1'
#
loop_
_entity.id
_entity.type
_entity.pdbx_description
1 polymer ?
#
loop_
_entity_poly.entity_id
_entity_poly.type
_entity_poly.pdbx_seq_one_letter_code
_entity_poly.pdbx_strand_id
1 'polypeptide(L)'
;MGGSSTTPPTCPVSFGSRVTATDADGRYAIDNVPRSSKIDTMHRYYGKHTIPPDQTELRLTPLTITFEVHDVYTGKGVDTPEARQPDDTQIGKGTATGEMVVGPYPAPGSVLICAKDYQGQQIRPAGYQMNVDLSPSKGSDCPPLKSPPATPSPSPSAAPSGSGSPSPSASPSPSGTP
;
A
#
# COMPACT_ATOMS: atom_id res chain seq x y z
N MET A 1 54.72 -44.96 -14.01
CA MET A 1 53.59 -45.57 -13.27
C MET A 1 52.66 -44.45 -12.84
N GLY A 2 51.64 -44.16 -13.64
CA GLY A 2 50.67 -43.10 -13.36
C GLY A 2 49.36 -43.71 -12.89
N GLY A 3 48.97 -43.39 -11.65
CA GLY A 3 47.65 -43.72 -11.11
C GLY A 3 46.91 -42.42 -10.83
N SER A 4 46.03 -42.03 -11.74
CA SER A 4 45.18 -40.85 -11.61
C SER A 4 44.17 -41.03 -10.48
N SER A 5 44.29 -40.20 -9.43
CA SER A 5 43.22 -39.98 -8.45
C SER A 5 42.06 -39.28 -9.16
N THR A 6 41.00 -40.03 -9.45
CA THR A 6 39.75 -39.45 -9.95
C THR A 6 38.80 -39.34 -8.78
N THR A 7 38.87 -38.23 -8.05
CA THR A 7 37.81 -37.86 -7.11
C THR A 7 36.57 -37.54 -7.95
N PRO A 8 35.44 -38.28 -7.81
CA PRO A 8 34.22 -37.92 -8.53
C PRO A 8 33.81 -36.51 -8.10
N PRO A 9 33.40 -35.63 -9.04
CA PRO A 9 32.94 -34.30 -8.68
C PRO A 9 31.74 -34.44 -7.75
N THR A 10 31.89 -33.97 -6.52
CA THR A 10 30.79 -33.88 -5.56
C THR A 10 29.77 -32.90 -6.13
N CYS A 11 28.55 -33.39 -6.31
CA CYS A 11 27.42 -32.61 -6.78
C CYS A 11 26.57 -32.26 -5.54
N PRO A 12 26.82 -31.13 -4.84
CA PRO A 12 25.92 -30.71 -3.78
C PRO A 12 24.63 -30.24 -4.44
N VAL A 13 23.67 -31.15 -4.55
CA VAL A 13 22.30 -30.79 -4.91
C VAL A 13 21.69 -30.12 -3.67
N SER A 14 21.72 -28.79 -3.60
CA SER A 14 20.91 -28.08 -2.61
C SER A 14 19.49 -27.91 -3.16
N PHE A 15 18.63 -28.89 -2.93
CA PHE A 15 17.19 -28.64 -2.86
C PHE A 15 16.91 -28.08 -1.46
N GLY A 16 16.48 -26.83 -1.39
CA GLY A 16 16.15 -26.21 -0.11
C GLY A 16 15.50 -24.85 -0.31
N SER A 17 14.52 -24.54 0.53
CA SER A 17 14.00 -23.18 0.67
C SER A 17 15.06 -22.32 1.36
N ARG A 18 15.43 -21.19 0.76
CA ARG A 18 16.27 -20.17 1.41
C ARG A 18 15.42 -18.94 1.64
N VAL A 19 15.49 -18.38 2.84
CA VAL A 19 14.81 -17.14 3.20
C VAL A 19 15.87 -16.08 3.38
N THR A 20 15.75 -14.98 2.63
CA THR A 20 16.56 -13.78 2.80
C THR A 20 15.63 -12.59 2.97
N ALA A 21 15.99 -11.66 3.84
CA ALA A 21 15.27 -10.40 3.99
C ALA A 21 15.99 -9.33 3.18
N THR A 22 15.22 -8.42 2.58
CA THR A 22 15.78 -7.23 1.95
C THR A 22 16.27 -6.26 3.01
N ASP A 23 17.37 -5.57 2.75
CA ASP A 23 17.82 -4.44 3.56
C ASP A 23 16.94 -3.19 3.34
N ALA A 24 17.29 -2.09 4.00
CA ALA A 24 16.58 -0.81 3.90
C ALA A 24 16.59 -0.21 2.48
N ASP A 25 17.55 -0.59 1.65
CA ASP A 25 17.68 -0.18 0.26
C ASP A 25 16.95 -1.15 -0.70
N GLY A 26 16.27 -2.16 -0.17
CA GLY A 26 15.55 -3.18 -0.95
C GLY A 26 16.47 -4.22 -1.59
N ARG A 27 17.75 -4.29 -1.20
CA ARG A 27 18.72 -5.24 -1.76
C ARG A 27 18.70 -6.54 -0.97
N TYR A 28 19.06 -7.63 -1.64
CA TYR A 28 19.23 -8.94 -1.03
C TYR A 28 20.39 -9.67 -1.71
N ALA A 29 21.02 -10.58 -0.97
CA ALA A 29 22.06 -11.46 -1.50
C ALA A 29 21.62 -12.93 -1.36
N ILE A 30 21.84 -13.70 -2.42
CA ILE A 30 21.69 -15.16 -2.41
C ILE A 30 22.99 -15.73 -2.97
N ASP A 31 23.87 -16.17 -2.10
CA ASP A 31 25.17 -16.70 -2.50
C ASP A 31 25.08 -18.15 -2.95
N ASN A 32 26.06 -18.57 -3.76
CA ASN A 32 26.20 -19.96 -4.21
C ASN A 32 24.97 -20.51 -4.95
N VAL A 33 24.33 -19.68 -5.78
CA VAL A 33 23.26 -20.12 -6.69
C VAL A 33 23.88 -20.77 -7.93
N PRO A 34 23.57 -22.04 -8.24
CA PRO A 34 24.07 -22.67 -9.46
C PRO A 34 23.58 -21.93 -10.71
N ARG A 35 24.48 -21.73 -11.69
CA ARG A 35 24.20 -20.98 -12.93
C ARG A 35 23.06 -21.56 -13.78
N SER A 36 22.71 -22.83 -13.60
CA SER A 36 21.63 -23.52 -14.32
C SER A 36 20.34 -23.68 -13.49
N SER A 37 20.28 -23.10 -12.30
CA SER A 37 19.11 -23.19 -11.42
C SER A 37 18.07 -22.12 -11.76
N LYS A 38 16.88 -22.23 -11.17
CA LYS A 38 15.85 -21.20 -11.18
C LYS A 38 15.56 -20.79 -9.74
N ILE A 39 15.40 -19.50 -9.49
CA ILE A 39 15.02 -19.00 -8.18
C ILE A 39 13.53 -18.69 -8.22
N ASP A 40 12.76 -19.41 -7.41
CA ASP A 40 11.36 -19.08 -7.16
C ASP A 40 11.26 -18.17 -5.95
N THR A 41 10.92 -16.90 -6.20
CA THR A 41 10.63 -15.93 -5.14
C THR A 41 9.12 -15.85 -4.93
N MET A 42 8.68 -16.07 -3.69
CA MET A 42 7.29 -15.96 -3.28
C MET A 42 7.23 -15.05 -2.06
N HIS A 43 6.51 -13.93 -2.18
CA HIS A 43 6.19 -13.07 -1.04
C HIS A 43 4.68 -13.09 -0.84
N ARG A 44 4.22 -13.03 0.41
CA ARG A 44 2.81 -13.24 0.80
C ARG A 44 1.79 -12.27 0.14
N TYR A 45 2.26 -11.21 -0.52
CA TYR A 45 1.42 -10.14 -1.12
C TYR A 45 1.94 -9.65 -2.47
N TYR A 46 2.80 -10.44 -3.11
CA TYR A 46 3.29 -10.20 -4.46
C TYR A 46 3.12 -11.47 -5.27
N GLY A 47 3.04 -11.34 -6.58
CA GLY A 47 3.00 -12.50 -7.47
C GLY A 47 4.19 -13.44 -7.23
N LYS A 48 4.01 -14.73 -7.55
CA LYS A 48 5.16 -15.64 -7.68
C LYS A 48 6.02 -15.15 -8.84
N HIS A 49 7.31 -15.01 -8.62
CA HIS A 49 8.27 -14.72 -9.68
C HIS A 49 9.29 -15.84 -9.76
N THR A 50 9.56 -16.31 -10.98
CA THR A 50 10.65 -17.22 -11.27
C THR A 50 11.70 -16.44 -12.03
N ILE A 51 12.89 -16.28 -11.45
CA ILE A 51 13.99 -15.54 -12.07
C ILE A 51 15.15 -16.48 -12.39
N PRO A 52 15.85 -16.25 -13.52
CA PRO A 52 17.11 -16.90 -13.80
C PRO A 52 18.20 -16.34 -12.87
N PRO A 53 19.29 -17.10 -12.64
CA PRO A 53 20.28 -16.79 -11.60
C PRO A 53 21.22 -15.63 -11.98
N ASP A 54 21.19 -15.19 -13.24
CA ASP A 54 21.91 -14.03 -13.78
C ASP A 54 21.12 -12.72 -13.66
N GLN A 55 19.84 -12.76 -13.30
CA GLN A 55 19.02 -11.58 -13.10
C GLN A 55 19.39 -10.85 -11.80
N THR A 56 19.84 -9.60 -11.90
CA THR A 56 20.30 -8.78 -10.76
C THR A 56 19.23 -7.87 -10.15
N GLU A 57 18.09 -7.70 -10.83
CA GLU A 57 16.98 -6.86 -10.38
C GLU A 57 15.67 -7.65 -10.46
N LEU A 58 14.95 -7.72 -9.34
CA LEU A 58 13.62 -8.30 -9.26
C LEU A 58 12.60 -7.20 -8.96
N ARG A 59 11.66 -6.97 -9.88
CA ARG A 59 10.51 -6.08 -9.65
C ARG A 59 9.32 -6.90 -9.22
N LEU A 60 8.95 -6.76 -7.95
CA LEU A 60 7.79 -7.43 -7.40
C LEU A 60 6.51 -6.71 -7.86
N THR A 61 5.55 -7.47 -8.38
CA THR A 61 4.22 -6.94 -8.70
C THR A 61 3.27 -7.24 -7.54
N PRO A 62 2.68 -6.22 -6.89
CA PRO A 62 1.75 -6.44 -5.79
C PRO A 62 0.62 -7.37 -6.23
N LEU A 63 0.24 -8.29 -5.36
CA LEU A 63 -0.89 -9.15 -5.58
C LEU A 63 -2.15 -8.28 -5.57
N THR A 64 -2.91 -8.31 -6.65
CA THR A 64 -4.27 -7.78 -6.68
C THR A 64 -5.24 -8.91 -6.38
N ILE A 65 -6.23 -8.63 -5.53
CA ILE A 65 -7.33 -9.53 -5.25
C ILE A 65 -8.59 -8.95 -5.85
N THR A 66 -9.31 -9.75 -6.62
CA THR A 66 -10.65 -9.41 -7.08
C THR A 66 -11.66 -9.93 -6.06
N PHE A 67 -12.53 -9.05 -5.55
CA PHE A 67 -13.69 -9.46 -4.76
C PHE A 67 -14.95 -9.34 -5.59
N GLU A 68 -15.80 -10.35 -5.49
CA GLU A 68 -17.20 -10.30 -5.95
C GLU A 68 -18.09 -10.24 -4.71
N VAL A 69 -18.72 -9.10 -4.47
CA VAL A 69 -19.54 -8.85 -3.29
C VAL A 69 -21.00 -9.03 -3.63
N HIS A 70 -21.66 -9.95 -2.94
CA HIS A 70 -23.05 -10.30 -3.19
C HIS A 70 -23.93 -10.05 -1.96
N ASP A 71 -25.19 -9.72 -2.21
CA ASP A 71 -26.24 -9.81 -1.21
C ASP A 71 -26.54 -11.30 -0.96
N VAL A 72 -26.41 -11.73 0.30
CA VAL A 72 -26.56 -13.14 0.69
C VAL A 72 -27.93 -13.75 0.37
N TYR A 73 -28.97 -12.93 0.27
CA TYR A 73 -30.36 -13.38 0.04
C TYR A 73 -30.75 -13.35 -1.44
N THR A 74 -30.24 -12.38 -2.20
CA THR A 74 -30.60 -12.21 -3.62
C THR A 74 -29.55 -12.73 -4.58
N GLY A 75 -28.31 -12.95 -4.12
CA GLY A 75 -27.15 -13.30 -4.94
C GLY A 75 -26.70 -12.18 -5.88
N LYS A 76 -27.37 -11.01 -5.86
CA LYS A 76 -27.02 -9.88 -6.70
C LYS A 76 -25.80 -9.15 -6.16
N GLY A 77 -25.05 -8.54 -7.06
CA GLY A 77 -23.95 -7.66 -6.70
C GLY A 77 -24.40 -6.54 -5.77
N VAL A 78 -23.63 -6.30 -4.72
CA VAL A 78 -23.82 -5.16 -3.83
C VAL A 78 -23.36 -3.88 -4.53
N ASP A 79 -24.12 -2.80 -4.42
CA ASP A 79 -23.79 -1.54 -5.09
C ASP A 79 -22.61 -0.83 -4.40
N THR A 80 -21.53 -0.57 -5.16
CA THR A 80 -20.36 0.21 -4.73
C THR A 80 -19.74 -0.19 -3.38
N PRO A 81 -19.41 -1.47 -3.15
CA PRO A 81 -18.79 -1.90 -1.91
C PRO A 81 -17.42 -1.25 -1.73
N GLU A 82 -16.95 -1.13 -0.50
CA GLU A 82 -15.63 -0.61 -0.17
C GLU A 82 -14.81 -1.67 0.55
N ALA A 83 -13.51 -1.70 0.25
CA ALA A 83 -12.54 -2.47 0.98
C ALA A 83 -11.68 -1.53 1.83
N ARG A 84 -11.52 -1.86 3.11
CA ARG A 84 -10.81 -1.04 4.09
C ARG A 84 -9.84 -1.85 4.92
N GLN A 85 -8.75 -1.22 5.32
CA GLN A 85 -7.84 -1.76 6.33
C GLN A 85 -8.43 -1.59 7.74
N PRO A 86 -7.90 -2.30 8.77
CA PRO A 86 -8.41 -2.23 10.14
C PRO A 86 -8.35 -0.84 10.78
N ASP A 87 -7.63 0.10 10.17
CA ASP A 87 -7.50 1.48 10.60
C ASP A 87 -8.43 2.45 9.86
N ASP A 88 -9.43 1.91 9.15
CA ASP A 88 -10.40 2.61 8.30
C ASP A 88 -9.79 3.31 7.06
N THR A 89 -8.59 2.91 6.65
CA THR A 89 -8.01 3.35 5.37
C THR A 89 -8.69 2.62 4.22
N GLN A 90 -9.27 3.35 3.26
CA GLN A 90 -9.83 2.76 2.05
C GLN A 90 -8.72 2.25 1.12
N ILE A 91 -8.81 0.97 0.75
CA ILE A 91 -7.86 0.29 -0.14
C ILE A 91 -8.49 -0.16 -1.46
N GLY A 92 -9.81 -0.05 -1.59
CA GLY A 92 -10.51 -0.32 -2.82
C GLY A 92 -11.96 0.16 -2.80
N LYS A 93 -12.51 0.33 -3.99
CA LYS A 93 -13.92 0.63 -4.22
C LYS A 93 -14.43 -0.24 -5.36
N GLY A 94 -15.60 -0.82 -5.17
CA GLY A 94 -16.26 -1.64 -6.16
C GLY A 94 -17.17 -0.85 -7.09
N THR A 95 -17.62 -1.57 -8.10
CA THR A 95 -18.59 -1.11 -9.09
C THR A 95 -20.01 -1.29 -8.58
N ALA A 96 -20.99 -0.84 -9.37
CA ALA A 96 -22.40 -1.07 -9.07
C ALA A 96 -22.85 -2.55 -9.17
N THR A 97 -21.98 -3.42 -9.67
CA THR A 97 -22.23 -4.87 -9.80
C THR A 97 -21.55 -5.68 -8.69
N GLY A 98 -20.97 -5.03 -7.68
CA GLY A 98 -20.31 -5.70 -6.56
C GLY A 98 -18.89 -6.18 -6.83
N GLU A 99 -18.34 -5.94 -8.02
CA GLU A 99 -16.95 -6.30 -8.32
C GLU A 99 -15.99 -5.21 -7.82
N MET A 100 -14.89 -5.60 -7.19
CA MET A 100 -13.79 -4.70 -6.85
C MET A 100 -12.43 -5.35 -7.01
N VAL A 101 -11.40 -4.54 -7.25
CA VAL A 101 -10.00 -4.98 -7.25
C VAL A 101 -9.27 -4.23 -6.15
N VAL A 102 -8.54 -4.97 -5.31
CA VAL A 102 -7.88 -4.45 -4.12
C VAL A 102 -6.41 -4.87 -4.10
N GLY A 103 -5.53 -3.92 -3.82
CA GLY A 103 -4.15 -4.19 -3.42
C GLY A 103 -4.05 -4.20 -1.89
N PRO A 104 -3.83 -5.35 -1.23
CA PRO A 104 -3.73 -5.42 0.23
C PRO A 104 -2.42 -4.83 0.78
N TYR A 105 -1.46 -4.50 -0.09
CA TYR A 105 -0.21 -3.83 0.27
C TYR A 105 -0.47 -2.37 0.70
N PRO A 106 0.25 -1.79 1.69
CA PRO A 106 1.40 -2.33 2.42
C PRO A 106 1.09 -3.13 3.69
N ALA A 107 -0.14 -3.06 4.21
CA ALA A 107 -0.45 -3.64 5.52
C ALA A 107 -1.00 -5.07 5.39
N PRO A 108 -0.24 -6.11 5.81
CA PRO A 108 -0.75 -7.46 5.85
C PRO A 108 -1.88 -7.55 6.88
N GLY A 109 -3.05 -8.07 6.49
CA GLY A 109 -4.11 -8.21 7.48
C GLY A 109 -5.48 -8.59 6.96
N SER A 110 -6.43 -8.49 7.87
CA SER A 110 -7.83 -8.55 7.53
C SER A 110 -8.27 -7.28 6.82
N VAL A 111 -9.13 -7.45 5.82
CA VAL A 111 -9.80 -6.38 5.10
C VAL A 111 -11.25 -6.35 5.56
N LEU A 112 -11.77 -5.17 5.87
CA LEU A 112 -13.19 -4.95 6.05
C LEU A 112 -13.83 -4.69 4.69
N ILE A 113 -14.78 -5.53 4.30
CA ILE A 113 -15.66 -5.30 3.16
C ILE A 113 -16.97 -4.74 3.69
N CYS A 114 -17.38 -3.58 3.23
CA CYS A 114 -18.60 -2.92 3.69
C CYS A 114 -19.30 -2.21 2.52
N ALA A 115 -20.58 -1.90 2.70
CA ALA A 115 -21.36 -1.13 1.75
C ALA A 115 -22.50 -0.40 2.47
N LYS A 116 -23.21 0.46 1.76
CA LYS A 116 -24.37 1.16 2.28
C LYS A 116 -25.52 0.20 2.58
N ASP A 117 -26.12 0.28 3.75
CA ASP A 117 -27.23 -0.58 4.20
C ASP A 117 -26.87 -2.09 4.25
N TYR A 118 -25.59 -2.42 4.45
CA TYR A 118 -25.10 -3.80 4.66
C TYR A 118 -24.24 -3.92 5.91
N GLN A 119 -24.33 -5.07 6.58
CA GLN A 119 -23.42 -5.40 7.66
C GLN A 119 -22.03 -5.70 7.09
N GLY A 120 -21.04 -4.89 7.47
CA GLY A 120 -19.66 -5.10 7.04
C GLY A 120 -19.07 -6.42 7.55
N GLN A 121 -18.21 -7.04 6.74
CA GLN A 121 -17.57 -8.31 7.04
C GLN A 121 -16.05 -8.18 7.01
N GLN A 122 -15.39 -8.67 8.07
CA GLN A 122 -13.95 -8.75 8.12
C GLN A 122 -13.47 -10.06 7.53
N ILE A 123 -12.65 -9.99 6.49
CA ILE A 123 -12.12 -11.16 5.76
C ILE A 123 -10.60 -11.16 5.81
N ARG A 124 -10.00 -12.36 5.80
CA ARG A 124 -8.58 -12.51 5.53
C ARG A 124 -8.42 -12.93 4.09
N PRO A 125 -7.80 -12.11 3.23
CA PRO A 125 -7.69 -12.48 1.84
C PRO A 125 -6.91 -13.78 1.63
N ALA A 126 -7.47 -14.66 0.81
CA ALA A 126 -6.89 -15.94 0.41
C ALA A 126 -7.11 -16.14 -1.08
N GLY A 127 -6.02 -16.26 -1.84
CA GLY A 127 -6.07 -16.38 -3.30
C GLY A 127 -6.15 -15.03 -4.03
N TYR A 128 -6.47 -15.09 -5.32
CA TYR A 128 -6.55 -13.94 -6.24
C TYR A 128 -7.99 -13.48 -6.52
N GLN A 129 -8.97 -14.33 -6.23
CA GLN A 129 -10.40 -14.03 -6.38
C GLN A 129 -11.16 -14.58 -5.18
N MET A 130 -12.11 -13.80 -4.66
CA MET A 130 -12.90 -14.18 -3.49
C MET A 130 -14.33 -13.66 -3.61
N ASN A 131 -15.29 -14.49 -3.21
CA ASN A 131 -16.68 -14.09 -3.09
C ASN A 131 -16.96 -13.68 -1.65
N VAL A 132 -17.68 -12.58 -1.46
CA VAL A 132 -18.01 -12.04 -0.13
C VAL A 132 -19.50 -11.80 -0.08
N ASP A 133 -20.19 -12.53 0.78
CA ASP A 133 -21.63 -12.38 0.96
C ASP A 133 -21.92 -11.43 2.11
N LEU A 134 -22.49 -10.26 1.79
CA LEU A 134 -22.94 -9.30 2.79
C LEU A 134 -24.42 -9.50 3.10
N SER A 135 -24.76 -9.37 4.37
CA SER A 135 -26.14 -9.39 4.84
C SER A 135 -26.71 -7.96 4.86
N PRO A 136 -27.84 -7.68 4.19
CA PRO A 136 -28.54 -6.41 4.31
C PRO A 136 -28.84 -6.06 5.77
N SER A 137 -28.49 -4.84 6.15
CA SER A 137 -28.74 -4.30 7.49
C SER A 137 -28.91 -2.79 7.36
N LYS A 138 -30.16 -2.34 7.29
CA LYS A 138 -30.50 -0.94 7.04
C LYS A 138 -29.84 -0.02 8.08
N GLY A 139 -29.17 1.03 7.62
CA GLY A 139 -28.42 1.96 8.46
C GLY A 139 -27.07 1.43 8.96
N SER A 140 -26.68 0.21 8.58
CA SER A 140 -25.29 -0.23 8.68
C SER A 140 -24.57 0.23 7.41
N ASP A 141 -23.67 1.19 7.57
CA ASP A 141 -22.84 1.70 6.51
C ASP A 141 -21.37 1.37 6.80
N CYS A 142 -20.51 1.59 5.82
CA CYS A 142 -19.08 1.63 6.08
C CYS A 142 -18.76 2.63 7.20
N PRO A 143 -17.78 2.34 8.08
CA PRO A 143 -17.29 3.32 9.04
C PRO A 143 -16.92 4.66 8.38
N PRO A 144 -16.82 5.78 9.11
CA PRO A 144 -16.20 6.97 8.54
C PRO A 144 -14.72 6.70 8.24
N LEU A 145 -14.22 7.20 7.11
CA LEU A 145 -12.78 7.15 6.83
C LEU A 145 -12.03 8.00 7.87
N LYS A 146 -10.80 7.59 8.22
CA LYS A 146 -9.94 8.46 9.03
C LYS A 146 -9.73 9.78 8.32
N SER A 147 -10.05 10.88 9.02
CA SER A 147 -9.70 12.21 8.54
C SER A 147 -8.17 12.34 8.54
N PRO A 148 -7.55 12.87 7.47
CA PRO A 148 -6.14 13.17 7.51
C PRO A 148 -5.84 14.13 8.67
N PRO A 149 -4.65 14.05 9.29
CA PRO A 149 -4.26 15.02 10.31
C PRO A 149 -4.41 16.43 9.73
N ALA A 150 -4.99 17.35 10.50
CA ALA A 150 -5.14 18.74 10.08
C ALA A 150 -3.78 19.26 9.59
N THR A 151 -3.74 19.71 8.34
CA THR A 151 -2.55 20.37 7.81
C THR A 151 -2.22 21.53 8.75
N PRO A 152 -0.97 21.67 9.24
CA PRO A 152 -0.64 22.79 10.11
C PRO A 152 -0.99 24.07 9.36
N SER A 153 -1.92 24.84 9.93
CA SER A 153 -2.27 26.16 9.42
C SER A 153 -0.98 26.98 9.34
N PRO A 154 -0.69 27.68 8.23
CA PRO A 154 0.47 28.55 8.17
C PRO A 154 0.36 29.56 9.33
N SER A 155 1.29 29.44 10.27
CA SER A 155 1.42 30.39 11.38
C SER A 155 1.60 31.79 10.77
N PRO A 156 0.84 32.82 11.18
CA PRO A 156 1.06 34.16 10.69
C PRO A 156 2.47 34.59 11.09
N SER A 157 3.39 34.64 10.12
CA SER A 157 4.64 35.37 10.25
C SER A 157 4.30 36.79 10.69
N ALA A 158 4.79 37.17 11.87
CA ALA A 158 4.71 38.52 12.36
C ALA A 158 5.19 39.48 11.26
N ALA A 159 4.32 40.41 10.87
CA ALA A 159 4.70 41.54 10.03
C ALA A 159 5.87 42.29 10.72
N PRO A 160 6.91 42.72 9.99
CA PRO A 160 7.97 43.51 10.59
C PRO A 160 7.38 44.78 11.20
N SER A 161 7.71 44.99 12.48
CA SER A 161 7.28 46.13 13.28
C SER A 161 7.79 47.43 12.63
N GLY A 162 6.90 48.13 11.93
CA GLY A 162 7.14 49.48 11.44
C GLY A 162 7.17 50.43 12.63
N SER A 163 8.38 50.78 13.07
CA SER A 163 8.61 51.91 13.98
C SER A 163 8.15 53.20 13.28
N GLY A 164 7.15 53.86 13.84
CA GLY A 164 6.61 55.10 13.28
C GLY A 164 5.70 55.81 14.27
N SER A 165 6.30 56.51 15.23
CA SER A 165 5.60 57.57 15.97
C SER A 165 6.54 58.77 16.13
N PRO A 166 6.37 59.84 15.34
CA PRO A 166 6.78 61.17 15.73
C PRO A 166 5.56 61.92 16.30
N SER A 167 5.65 62.30 17.58
CA SER A 167 4.71 63.22 18.23
C SER A 167 5.17 64.68 18.00
N PRO A 168 4.26 65.68 17.99
CA PRO A 168 4.29 66.82 17.10
C PRO A 168 4.99 68.06 17.70
N SER A 169 5.41 69.01 16.85
CA SER A 169 5.25 70.44 17.17
C SER A 169 5.45 71.39 15.98
N ALA A 170 4.49 72.32 15.88
CA ALA A 170 4.56 73.70 15.36
C ALA A 170 4.65 74.01 13.84
N SER A 171 3.51 74.51 13.33
CA SER A 171 3.33 75.55 12.29
C SER A 171 4.03 76.88 12.68
N PRO A 172 4.39 77.86 11.81
CA PRO A 172 3.57 78.37 10.69
C PRO A 172 4.29 78.76 9.37
N SER A 173 3.43 79.03 8.36
CA SER A 173 3.62 79.69 7.04
C SER A 173 4.24 81.12 7.12
N PRO A 174 4.52 81.89 6.03
CA PRO A 174 4.35 81.67 4.56
C PRO A 174 5.53 82.21 3.67
N SER A 175 5.42 82.10 2.32
CA SER A 175 5.44 83.24 1.34
C SER A 175 6.21 83.02 0.02
N GLY A 176 5.52 83.34 -1.11
CA GLY A 176 6.01 83.71 -2.47
C GLY A 176 6.56 82.56 -3.34
N THR A 177 6.07 82.15 -4.52
CA THR A 177 5.53 82.80 -5.76
C THR A 177 6.50 83.77 -6.44
N PRO A 178 6.67 83.76 -7.78
CA PRO A 178 6.14 82.88 -8.84
C PRO A 178 7.12 81.81 -9.36
#